data_AF-A0A959Y3F9-F1
#
_entry.id   AF-A0A959Y3F9-F1
#
_cell.length_a   1.000
_cell.length_b   1.000
_cell.length_c   1.000
_cell.angle_alpha   90.00
_cell.angle_beta   90.00
_cell.angle_gamma   90.00
#
_symmetry.space_group_name_H-M   'P 1'
#
loop_
_entity.id
_entity.type
_entity.pdbx_description
1 polymer ?
#
loop_
_entity_poly.entity_id
_entity_poly.type
_entity_poly.pdbx_seq_one_letter_code
_entity_poly.pdbx_strand_id
1 'polypeptide(L)'
;MRIGLDIMGSDHGPAVPVRGAVLAAKELPDSVRLVLIGDPGIIGEALAAEGADPADFDIVPSRNDITMDDNPTKALQAKPESSISVGFGMLKAGQLDAFASPGNTGAMLV
;
A
#
# COMPACT_ATOMS: atom_id res chain seq x y z
N MET A 1 -12.95 10.31 2.33
CA MET A 1 -12.27 9.69 1.18
C MET A 1 -11.20 8.75 1.71
N ARG A 2 -11.06 7.54 1.17
CA ARG A 2 -10.09 6.51 1.59
C ARG A 2 -9.14 6.24 0.43
N ILE A 3 -7.85 6.51 0.62
CA ILE A 3 -6.82 6.31 -0.42
C ILE A 3 -5.92 5.17 0.02
N GLY A 4 -5.91 4.09 -0.75
CA GLY A 4 -5.02 2.95 -0.52
C GLY A 4 -3.64 3.19 -1.09
N LEU A 5 -2.61 2.84 -0.32
CA LEU A 5 -1.21 2.91 -0.69
C LEU A 5 -0.58 1.52 -0.56
N ASP A 6 -0.02 1.02 -1.64
CA ASP A 6 0.86 -0.16 -1.59
C ASP A 6 2.20 0.22 -0.97
N ILE A 7 2.50 -0.40 0.17
CA ILE A 7 3.74 -0.18 0.91
C ILE A 7 4.87 -1.12 0.46
N MET A 8 4.53 -2.28 -0.08
CA MET A 8 5.50 -3.35 -0.31
C MET A 8 6.15 -3.28 -1.69
N GLY A 9 5.50 -2.62 -2.66
CA GLY A 9 5.95 -2.57 -4.05
C GLY A 9 7.19 -1.72 -4.36
N SER A 10 7.89 -1.14 -3.39
CA SER A 10 9.00 -0.21 -3.66
C SER A 10 10.37 -0.89 -3.81
N ASP A 11 11.12 -0.50 -4.84
CA ASP A 11 12.54 -0.91 -5.04
C ASP A 11 13.47 -0.47 -3.90
N HIS A 12 13.10 0.60 -3.20
CA HIS A 12 13.83 1.10 -2.03
C HIS A 12 13.23 0.61 -0.70
N GLY A 13 12.31 -0.35 -0.79
CA GLY A 13 11.64 -0.99 0.33
C GLY A 13 10.56 -0.14 0.99
N PRO A 14 9.87 -0.72 1.98
CA PRO A 14 8.66 -0.17 2.62
C PRO A 14 8.81 1.19 3.30
N ALA A 15 10.03 1.57 3.72
CA ALA A 15 10.28 2.85 4.38
C ALA A 15 9.94 4.06 3.51
N VAL A 16 10.20 3.99 2.21
CA VAL A 16 9.96 5.11 1.28
C VAL A 16 8.47 5.43 1.11
N PRO A 17 7.59 4.47 0.76
CA PRO A 17 6.16 4.74 0.67
C PRO A 17 5.54 5.09 2.03
N VAL A 18 6.01 4.52 3.14
CA VAL A 18 5.55 4.93 4.50
C VAL A 18 5.90 6.39 4.77
N ARG A 19 7.12 6.82 4.50
CA ARG A 19 7.51 8.24 4.62
C ARG A 19 6.63 9.14 3.74
N GLY A 20 6.35 8.72 2.51
CA GLY A 20 5.41 9.42 1.63
C GLY A 20 4.01 9.56 2.24
N ALA A 21 3.49 8.49 2.86
CA ALA A 21 2.21 8.50 3.55
C ALA A 21 2.21 9.46 4.76
N VAL A 22 3.28 9.49 5.54
CA VAL A 22 3.43 10.41 6.68
C VAL A 22 3.48 11.86 6.23
N LEU A 23 4.16 12.17 5.13
CA LEU A 23 4.17 13.51 4.55
C LEU A 23 2.78 13.90 4.03
N ALA A 24 2.13 12.99 3.29
CA ALA A 24 0.80 13.22 2.76
C ALA A 24 -0.25 13.43 3.87
N ALA A 25 -0.19 12.67 4.96
CA ALA A 25 -1.11 12.83 6.10
C ALA A 25 -1.05 14.22 6.74
N LYS A 26 0.08 14.93 6.63
CA LYS A 26 0.24 16.31 7.14
C LYS A 26 -0.38 17.37 6.22
N GLU A 27 -0.53 17.06 4.94
CA GLU A 27 -1.04 17.99 3.93
C GLU A 27 -2.52 17.73 3.56
N LEU A 28 -2.98 16.49 3.73
CA LEU A 28 -4.33 16.09 3.39
C LEU A 28 -5.34 16.57 4.46
N PRO A 29 -6.57 16.91 4.06
CA PRO A 29 -7.64 17.24 5.00
C PRO A 29 -8.02 16.03 5.87
N ASP A 30 -8.51 16.26 7.09
CA ASP A 30 -9.00 15.23 8.03
C ASP A 30 -10.09 14.31 7.44
N SER A 31 -10.79 14.75 6.38
CA SER A 31 -11.79 13.95 5.66
C SER A 31 -11.17 12.88 4.76
N VAL A 32 -9.85 12.87 4.59
CA VAL A 32 -9.07 11.88 3.84
C VAL A 32 -8.36 10.95 4.82
N ARG A 33 -8.56 9.66 4.63
CA ARG A 33 -7.90 8.60 5.41
C ARG A 33 -6.97 7.81 4.49
N LEU A 34 -5.70 7.72 4.85
CA LEU A 34 -4.73 6.88 4.15
C LEU A 34 -4.82 5.44 4.68
N VAL A 35 -4.86 4.48 3.76
CA VAL A 35 -4.91 3.05 4.04
C VAL A 35 -3.61 2.41 3.55
N LEU A 36 -2.76 1.99 4.48
CA LEU A 36 -1.45 1.41 4.19
C LEU A 36 -1.60 -0.10 4.05
N ILE A 37 -1.31 -0.62 2.86
CA ILE A 37 -1.49 -2.04 2.53
C ILE A 37 -0.11 -2.69 2.45
N GLY A 38 0.17 -3.62 3.36
CA GLY A 38 1.49 -4.24 3.50
C GLY A 38 1.62 -5.12 4.73
N ASP A 39 2.84 -5.55 5.04
CA ASP A 39 3.14 -6.25 6.29
C ASP A 39 2.97 -5.29 7.50
N PRO A 40 2.09 -5.59 8.47
CA PRO A 40 1.81 -4.68 9.58
C PRO A 40 3.02 -4.42 10.50
N GLY A 41 3.92 -5.41 10.66
CA GLY A 41 5.11 -5.26 11.47
C GLY A 41 6.09 -4.28 10.83
N ILE A 42 6.35 -4.47 9.53
CA ILE A 42 7.21 -3.58 8.74
C ILE A 42 6.64 -2.16 8.69
N ILE A 43 5.32 -2.02 8.46
CA ILE A 43 4.66 -0.72 8.46
C ILE A 43 4.80 -0.05 9.83
N GLY A 44 4.55 -0.78 10.91
CA GLY A 44 4.65 -0.26 12.28
C GLY A 44 6.06 0.23 12.61
N GLU A 45 7.09 -0.53 12.25
CA GLU A 45 8.50 -0.14 12.43
C GLU A 45 8.85 1.12 11.64
N ALA A 46 8.41 1.20 10.38
CA ALA A 46 8.66 2.35 9.53
C ALA A 46 7.94 3.62 10.02
N LEU A 47 6.68 3.51 10.48
CA LEU A 47 5.94 4.62 11.07
C LEU A 47 6.61 5.13 12.36
N ALA A 48 7.06 4.21 13.22
CA ALA A 48 7.80 4.57 14.43
C ALA A 48 9.11 5.30 14.12
N ALA A 49 9.83 4.88 13.08
CA ALA A 49 11.05 5.56 12.63
C ALA A 49 10.80 6.98 12.11
N GLU A 50 9.63 7.23 11.51
CA GLU A 50 9.18 8.56 11.06
C GLU A 50 8.52 9.39 12.19
N GLY A 51 8.37 8.82 13.39
CA GLY A 51 7.71 9.46 14.53
C GLY A 51 6.21 9.68 14.35
N ALA A 52 5.56 8.84 13.53
CA ALA A 52 4.13 8.90 13.26
C ALA A 52 3.35 7.91 14.12
N ASP A 53 2.11 8.27 14.52
CA ASP A 53 1.23 7.37 15.25
C ASP A 53 0.51 6.44 14.26
N PRO A 54 0.63 5.10 14.40
CA PRO A 54 -0.14 4.16 13.60
C PRO A 54 -1.65 4.38 13.62
N ALA A 55 -2.20 5.01 14.67
CA ALA A 55 -3.63 5.34 14.76
C ALA A 55 -4.11 6.36 13.73
N ASP A 56 -3.20 7.15 13.15
CA ASP A 56 -3.48 8.14 12.11
C ASP A 56 -3.81 7.46 10.76
N PHE A 57 -3.48 6.17 10.62
CA PHE A 57 -3.61 5.40 9.41
C PHE A 57 -4.51 4.18 9.61
N ASP A 58 -5.06 3.64 8.52
CA ASP A 58 -5.62 2.29 8.53
C ASP A 58 -4.59 1.32 7.96
N ILE A 59 -4.23 0.27 8.68
CA ILE A 59 -3.23 -0.72 8.24
C ILE A 59 -3.96 -2.00 7.82
N VAL A 60 -3.73 -2.42 6.58
CA VAL A 60 -4.33 -3.63 6.01
C VAL A 60 -3.21 -4.63 5.68
N PRO A 61 -3.26 -5.85 6.25
CA PRO A 61 -2.23 -6.85 6.01
C PRO A 61 -2.25 -7.36 4.56
N SER A 62 -1.05 -7.51 3.97
CA SER A 62 -0.82 -8.26 2.74
C SER A 62 0.35 -9.24 2.90
N ARG A 63 0.50 -10.17 1.96
CA ARG A 63 1.63 -11.12 1.90
C ARG A 63 1.91 -11.58 0.47
N ASN A 64 3.11 -12.12 0.25
CA ASN A 64 3.56 -12.60 -1.06
C ASN A 64 3.52 -11.50 -2.13
N ASP A 65 4.13 -10.35 -1.85
CA ASP A 65 4.02 -9.17 -2.72
C ASP A 65 4.59 -9.39 -4.13
N ILE A 66 4.06 -8.64 -5.09
CA ILE A 66 4.48 -8.70 -6.50
C ILE A 66 5.77 -7.92 -6.65
N THR A 67 6.82 -8.59 -7.11
CA THR A 67 8.14 -7.98 -7.33
C THR A 67 8.27 -7.45 -8.76
N MET A 68 9.32 -6.67 -9.02
CA MET A 68 9.59 -6.14 -10.36
C MET A 68 9.99 -7.23 -11.37
N ASP A 69 10.43 -8.40 -10.90
CA ASP A 69 10.79 -9.55 -11.73
C ASP A 69 9.58 -10.45 -12.09
N ASP A 70 8.44 -10.24 -11.43
CA ASP A 70 7.25 -11.05 -11.68
C ASP A 70 6.65 -10.74 -13.05
N ASN A 71 6.14 -11.78 -13.71
CA ASN A 71 5.36 -11.62 -14.92
C ASN A 71 3.97 -11.03 -14.56
N PRO A 72 3.62 -9.83 -15.04
CA PRO A 72 2.46 -9.08 -14.55
C PRO A 72 1.14 -9.80 -14.80
N THR A 73 0.98 -10.49 -15.94
CA THR A 73 -0.29 -11.16 -16.28
C THR A 73 -0.55 -12.41 -15.44
N LYS A 74 0.48 -12.99 -14.83
CA LYS A 74 0.38 -14.16 -13.94
C LYS A 74 0.42 -13.79 -12.46
N ALA A 75 1.08 -12.68 -12.12
CA ALA A 75 1.37 -12.29 -10.75
C ALA A 75 0.10 -12.12 -9.90
N LEU A 76 -0.92 -11.41 -10.41
CA LEU A 76 -2.18 -11.20 -9.68
C LEU A 76 -2.89 -12.52 -9.33
N GLN A 77 -2.87 -13.49 -10.25
CA GLN A 77 -3.48 -14.82 -10.02
C GLN A 77 -2.64 -15.68 -9.07
N ALA A 78 -1.31 -15.60 -9.18
CA ALA A 78 -0.38 -16.38 -8.36
C ALA A 78 -0.26 -15.84 -6.93
N LYS A 79 -0.44 -14.53 -6.75
CA LYS A 79 -0.26 -13.78 -5.50
C LYS A 79 -1.54 -12.99 -5.16
N PRO A 80 -2.66 -13.68 -4.85
CA PRO A 80 -3.95 -13.04 -4.58
C PRO A 80 -3.95 -12.19 -3.31
N GLU A 81 -2.96 -12.37 -2.43
CA GLU A 81 -2.84 -11.67 -1.16
C GLU A 81 -1.73 -10.62 -1.16
N SER A 82 -1.10 -10.35 -2.32
CA SER A 82 -0.13 -9.26 -2.46
C SER A 82 -0.78 -7.90 -2.17
N SER A 83 0.01 -6.91 -1.78
CA SER A 83 -0.46 -5.54 -1.53
C SER A 83 -1.25 -4.95 -2.71
N ILE A 84 -0.81 -5.20 -3.94
CA ILE A 84 -1.52 -4.80 -5.17
C ILE A 84 -2.86 -5.53 -5.31
N SER A 85 -2.89 -6.86 -5.16
CA SER A 85 -4.13 -7.65 -5.27
C SER A 85 -5.14 -7.27 -4.19
N VAL A 86 -4.68 -7.06 -2.96
CA VAL A 86 -5.51 -6.61 -1.83
C VAL A 86 -6.05 -5.20 -2.11
N GLY A 87 -5.20 -4.27 -2.55
CA GLY A 87 -5.60 -2.90 -2.90
C GLY A 87 -6.68 -2.84 -3.98
N PHE A 88 -6.50 -3.58 -5.08
CA PHE A 88 -7.55 -3.68 -6.11
C PHE A 88 -8.82 -4.37 -5.60
N GLY A 89 -8.69 -5.40 -4.76
CA GLY A 89 -9.82 -6.07 -4.12
C GLY A 89 -10.66 -5.10 -3.29
N MET A 90 -10.00 -4.28 -2.46
CA MET A 90 -10.66 -3.26 -1.64
C MET A 90 -11.28 -2.15 -2.49
N LEU A 91 -10.60 -1.70 -3.54
CA LEU A 91 -11.13 -0.71 -4.49
C LEU A 91 -12.40 -1.23 -5.17
N LYS A 92 -12.38 -2.48 -5.67
CA LYS A 92 -13.54 -3.14 -6.27
C LYS A 92 -14.71 -3.30 -5.29
N ALA A 93 -14.41 -3.54 -4.00
CA ALA A 93 -15.40 -3.65 -2.94
C ALA A 93 -15.96 -2.30 -2.46
N GLY A 94 -15.49 -1.17 -2.99
CA GLY A 94 -15.90 0.17 -2.55
C GLY A 94 -15.36 0.56 -1.17
N GLN A 95 -14.31 -0.11 -0.69
CA GLN A 95 -13.65 0.18 0.58
C GLN A 95 -12.55 1.26 0.44
N LEU A 96 -12.13 1.51 -0.80
CA LEU A 96 -11.23 2.59 -1.19
C LEU A 96 -11.90 3.43 -2.28
N ASP A 97 -11.57 4.73 -2.30
CA ASP A 97 -11.96 5.65 -3.37
C ASP A 97 -10.85 5.77 -4.43
N ALA A 98 -9.60 5.54 -4.03
CA ALA A 98 -8.44 5.53 -4.91
C ALA A 98 -7.38 4.55 -4.39
N PHE A 99 -6.54 4.05 -5.30
CA PHE A 99 -5.41 3.17 -4.97
C PHE A 99 -4.17 3.59 -5.76
N ALA A 100 -3.02 3.66 -5.10
CA ALA A 100 -1.73 3.99 -5.71
C ALA A 100 -0.66 3.00 -5.27
N SER A 101 0.23 2.64 -6.20
CA SER A 101 1.36 1.75 -5.94
C SER A 101 2.60 2.21 -6.70
N PRO A 102 3.79 2.17 -6.08
CA PRO A 102 5.07 2.31 -6.77
C PRO A 102 5.57 1.00 -7.39
N GLY A 103 4.82 -0.09 -7.26
CA GLY A 103 5.20 -1.44 -7.69
C GLY A 103 5.03 -1.69 -9.19
N ASN A 104 5.05 -2.97 -9.54
CA ASN A 104 5.09 -3.44 -10.93
C ASN A 104 3.97 -2.79 -11.78
N THR A 105 4.35 -1.89 -12.68
CA THR A 105 3.42 -1.13 -13.55
C THR A 105 2.53 -2.04 -14.38
N GLY A 106 3.07 -3.19 -14.82
CA GLY A 106 2.29 -4.19 -15.53
C GLY A 106 1.17 -4.70 -14.65
N ALA A 107 1.46 -5.15 -13.43
CA ALA A 107 0.47 -5.65 -12.49
C ALA A 107 -0.57 -4.59 -12.06
N MET A 108 -0.19 -3.30 -12.08
CA MET A 108 -1.12 -2.19 -11.84
C MET A 108 -2.04 -1.87 -13.02
N LEU A 109 -1.77 -2.41 -14.21
CA LEU A 109 -2.55 -2.15 -15.43
C LEU A 109 -3.51 -3.30 -15.80
N VAL A 110 -3.14 -4.56 -15.51
CA VAL A 110 -3.86 -5.75 -16.02
C VAL A 110 -5.18 -6.02 -15.31
#